data_AF-A0AAW3GN30-F1
#
_entry.id   AF-A0AAW3GN30-F1
#
_cell.length_a   1.000
_cell.length_b   1.000
_cell.length_c   1.000
_cell.angle_alpha   90.00
_cell.angle_beta   90.00
_cell.angle_gamma   90.00
#
_symmetry.space_group_name_H-M   'P 1'
#
loop_
_entity.id
_entity.type
_entity.pdbx_description
1 polymer ?
#
loop_
_entity_poly.entity_id
_entity_poly.type
_entity_poly.pdbx_seq_one_letter_code
_entity_poly.pdbx_strand_id
1 'polypeptide(L)'
;MTKETKNTVAAETIVENLKEFTMELHQQAKEDMIDSVIEKDEDTFVLAKIAHDISHGLIDILQGKSADEALENIFSDDEDDSPVVGSIAVNLKTGDAHGIEDITDPKLKEQIAEVISKLAKKLGGK
;
A
#
# COMPACT_ATOMS: atom_id res chain seq x y z
N MET A 1 13.88 26.59 -42.87
CA MET A 1 13.75 26.72 -41.40
C MET A 1 12.27 26.76 -41.06
N THR A 2 11.71 25.65 -40.61
CA THR A 2 10.36 25.59 -40.05
C THR A 2 10.41 26.22 -38.66
N LYS A 3 9.70 27.35 -38.48
CA LYS A 3 9.50 27.93 -37.16
C LYS A 3 8.54 27.00 -36.41
N GLU A 4 9.05 26.22 -35.48
CA GLU A 4 8.21 25.59 -34.47
C GLU A 4 7.57 26.69 -33.63
N THR A 5 6.28 26.92 -33.85
CA THR A 5 5.47 27.78 -32.99
C THR A 5 5.22 26.98 -31.71
N LYS A 6 6.08 27.14 -30.68
CA LYS A 6 5.76 26.64 -29.34
C LYS A 6 4.51 27.38 -28.88
N ASN A 7 3.38 26.69 -28.83
CA ASN A 7 2.18 27.20 -28.19
C ASN A 7 2.51 27.30 -26.68
N THR A 8 2.88 28.48 -26.22
CA THR A 8 3.23 28.71 -24.83
C THR A 8 1.93 28.90 -24.03
N VAL A 9 1.51 27.85 -23.34
CA VAL A 9 0.45 27.92 -22.34
C VAL A 9 1.05 28.48 -21.05
N ALA A 10 0.34 29.38 -20.38
CA ALA A 10 0.79 29.94 -19.11
C ALA A 10 0.83 28.86 -18.03
N ALA A 11 1.80 28.95 -17.11
CA ALA A 11 1.97 27.95 -16.04
C ALA A 11 0.73 27.90 -15.14
N GLU A 12 0.10 29.04 -14.90
CA GLU A 12 -1.13 29.18 -14.14
C GLU A 12 -2.28 28.41 -14.80
N THR A 13 -2.41 28.51 -16.13
CA THR A 13 -3.42 27.76 -16.89
C THR A 13 -3.16 26.25 -16.83
N ILE A 14 -1.89 25.82 -16.86
CA ILE A 14 -1.55 24.40 -16.71
C ILE A 14 -1.97 23.90 -15.31
N VAL A 15 -1.66 24.68 -14.27
CA VAL A 15 -2.01 24.34 -12.88
C VAL A 15 -3.53 24.30 -12.67
N GLU A 16 -4.28 25.22 -13.27
CA GLU A 16 -5.74 25.24 -13.20
C GLU A 16 -6.36 24.02 -13.91
N ASN A 17 -5.90 23.70 -15.12
CA ASN A 17 -6.34 22.50 -15.84
C ASN A 17 -6.02 21.21 -15.05
N LEU A 18 -4.86 21.14 -14.40
CA LEU A 18 -4.49 20.00 -13.56
C LEU A 18 -5.40 19.90 -12.32
N LYS A 19 -5.77 21.02 -11.71
CA LYS A 19 -6.74 21.03 -10.58
C LYS A 19 -8.10 20.51 -11.02
N GLU A 20 -8.61 21.00 -12.15
CA GLU A 20 -9.88 20.55 -12.71
C GLU A 20 -9.84 19.05 -13.02
N PHE A 21 -8.84 18.60 -13.78
CA PHE A 21 -8.62 17.19 -14.08
C PHE A 21 -8.56 16.32 -12.82
N THR A 22 -7.85 16.77 -11.78
CA THR A 22 -7.70 16.02 -10.54
C THR A 22 -9.03 15.86 -9.80
N MET A 23 -9.86 16.90 -9.77
CA MET A 23 -11.18 16.85 -9.14
C MET A 23 -12.15 15.95 -9.93
N GLU A 24 -12.13 16.03 -11.27
CA GLU A 24 -12.94 15.17 -12.12
C GLU A 24 -12.54 13.70 -11.98
N LEU A 25 -11.24 13.41 -12.01
CA LEU A 25 -10.71 12.05 -11.80
C LEU A 25 -11.15 11.49 -10.44
N HIS A 26 -11.03 12.29 -9.38
CA HIS A 26 -11.45 11.89 -8.03
C HIS A 26 -12.94 11.55 -7.96
N GLN A 27 -13.79 12.42 -8.52
CA GLN A 27 -15.24 12.25 -8.46
C GLN A 27 -15.69 11.05 -9.30
N GLN A 28 -15.21 10.93 -10.54
CA GLN A 28 -15.56 9.82 -11.43
C GLN A 28 -15.10 8.49 -10.84
N ALA A 29 -13.86 8.40 -10.37
CA ALA A 29 -13.33 7.18 -9.77
C ALA A 29 -14.15 6.75 -8.54
N LYS A 30 -14.58 7.70 -7.72
CA LYS A 30 -15.44 7.41 -6.56
C LYS A 30 -16.82 6.89 -6.98
N GLU A 31 -17.42 7.46 -8.02
CA GLU A 31 -18.70 7.00 -8.58
C GLU A 31 -18.56 5.57 -9.14
N ASP A 32 -17.53 5.33 -9.94
CA ASP A 32 -17.26 4.01 -10.54
C ASP A 32 -16.96 2.95 -9.47
N MET A 33 -16.32 3.30 -8.35
CA MET A 33 -16.15 2.39 -7.21
C MET A 33 -17.50 2.01 -6.57
N ILE A 34 -18.46 2.93 -6.51
CA ILE A 34 -19.78 2.65 -5.93
C ILE A 34 -20.59 1.78 -6.89
N ASP A 35 -20.63 2.15 -8.16
CA ASP A 35 -21.39 1.44 -9.19
C ASP A 35 -20.86 0.02 -9.38
N SER A 36 -19.54 -0.16 -9.41
CA SER A 36 -18.91 -1.48 -9.52
C SER A 36 -19.22 -2.40 -8.33
N VAL A 37 -19.36 -1.87 -7.11
CA VAL A 37 -19.84 -2.66 -5.95
C VAL A 37 -21.29 -3.09 -6.13
N ILE A 38 -22.14 -2.22 -6.66
CA ILE A 38 -23.56 -2.52 -6.94
C ILE A 38 -23.68 -3.60 -8.02
N GLU A 39 -22.88 -3.48 -9.08
CA GLU A 39 -22.86 -4.38 -10.23
C GLU A 39 -22.07 -5.68 -9.98
N LYS A 40 -21.29 -5.72 -8.88
CA LYS A 40 -20.36 -6.81 -8.52
C LYS A 40 -19.26 -7.01 -9.56
N ASP A 41 -18.76 -5.90 -10.11
CA ASP A 41 -17.64 -5.86 -11.05
C ASP A 41 -16.34 -5.53 -10.31
N GLU A 42 -15.60 -6.58 -9.95
CA GLU A 42 -14.35 -6.44 -9.19
C GLU A 42 -13.25 -5.76 -10.00
N ASP A 43 -13.16 -6.02 -11.31
CA ASP A 43 -12.12 -5.46 -12.17
C ASP A 43 -12.28 -3.94 -12.29
N THR A 44 -13.52 -3.48 -12.49
CA THR A 44 -13.84 -2.05 -12.52
C THR A 44 -13.58 -1.40 -11.16
N PHE A 45 -13.89 -2.08 -10.05
CA PHE A 45 -13.60 -1.56 -8.72
C PHE A 45 -12.11 -1.33 -8.50
N VAL A 46 -11.25 -2.29 -8.87
CA VAL A 46 -9.79 -2.18 -8.71
C VAL A 46 -9.24 -1.01 -9.53
N LEU A 47 -9.67 -0.89 -10.80
CA LEU A 47 -9.25 0.22 -11.65
C LEU A 47 -9.70 1.58 -11.10
N ALA A 48 -10.95 1.67 -10.65
CA ALA A 48 -11.50 2.88 -10.07
C ALA A 48 -10.79 3.26 -8.76
N LYS A 49 -10.45 2.29 -7.90
CA LYS A 49 -9.64 2.52 -6.70
C LYS A 49 -8.28 3.11 -7.04
N ILE A 50 -7.56 2.53 -8.01
CA ILE A 50 -6.25 3.06 -8.44
C ILE A 50 -6.38 4.50 -8.94
N ALA A 51 -7.39 4.80 -9.77
CA ALA A 51 -7.64 6.15 -10.26
C ALA A 51 -7.95 7.13 -9.11
N HIS A 52 -8.74 6.71 -8.12
CA HIS A 52 -9.04 7.48 -6.93
C HIS A 52 -7.78 7.76 -6.11
N ASP A 53 -6.91 6.77 -5.90
CA ASP A 53 -5.68 6.95 -5.14
C ASP A 53 -4.70 7.88 -5.87
N ILE A 54 -4.56 7.74 -7.20
CA ILE A 54 -3.80 8.69 -8.05
C ILE A 54 -4.34 10.12 -7.91
N SER A 55 -5.65 10.31 -7.81
CA SER A 55 -6.23 11.64 -7.64
C SER A 55 -5.76 12.31 -6.34
N HIS A 56 -5.63 11.57 -5.23
CA HIS A 56 -5.07 12.11 -3.99
C HIS A 56 -3.59 12.48 -4.12
N GLY A 57 -2.81 11.65 -4.81
CA GLY A 57 -1.42 11.97 -5.13
C GLY A 57 -1.28 13.25 -5.95
N LEU A 58 -2.17 13.46 -6.93
CA LEU A 58 -2.19 14.71 -7.71
C LEU A 58 -2.59 15.93 -6.86
N ILE A 59 -3.53 15.79 -5.93
CA ILE A 59 -3.88 16.85 -4.97
C ILE A 59 -2.65 17.23 -4.14
N ASP A 60 -1.94 16.25 -3.62
CA ASP A 60 -0.73 16.44 -2.82
C ASP A 60 0.38 17.17 -3.61
N ILE A 61 0.59 16.80 -4.87
CA ILE A 61 1.54 17.49 -5.77
C ILE A 61 1.11 18.94 -6.00
N LEU A 62 -0.17 19.19 -6.26
CA LEU A 62 -0.72 20.53 -6.44
C LEU A 62 -0.63 21.40 -5.17
N GLN A 63 -0.50 20.77 -4.00
CA GLN A 63 -0.26 21.41 -2.71
C GLN A 63 1.23 21.60 -2.39
N GLY A 64 2.13 21.08 -3.24
CA GLY A 64 3.57 21.30 -3.16
C GLY A 64 4.39 20.12 -2.64
N LYS A 65 3.79 18.93 -2.47
CA LYS A 65 4.60 17.70 -2.28
C LYS A 65 5.36 17.35 -3.55
N SER A 66 6.48 16.64 -3.41
CA SER A 66 7.14 16.05 -4.57
C SER A 66 6.32 14.89 -5.14
N ALA A 67 6.52 14.58 -6.43
CA ALA A 67 5.84 13.45 -7.06
C ALA A 67 6.19 12.11 -6.39
N ASP A 68 7.44 11.94 -5.98
CA ASP A 68 7.90 10.73 -5.31
C ASP A 68 7.17 10.52 -3.97
N GLU A 69 7.11 11.56 -3.12
CA GLU A 69 6.39 11.50 -1.83
C GLU A 69 4.87 11.32 -1.99
N ALA A 70 4.28 11.90 -3.04
CA ALA A 70 2.84 11.84 -3.25
C ALA A 70 2.36 10.50 -3.83
N LEU A 71 3.24 9.78 -4.53
CA LEU A 71 2.91 8.54 -5.23
C LEU A 71 3.47 7.28 -4.55
N GLU A 72 4.31 7.43 -3.52
CA GLU A 72 4.89 6.33 -2.75
C GLU A 72 3.81 5.34 -2.29
N ASN A 73 2.79 5.78 -1.56
CA ASN A 73 1.75 4.88 -1.03
C ASN A 73 0.82 4.26 -2.10
N ILE A 74 0.95 4.64 -3.37
CA ILE A 74 0.08 4.18 -4.47
C ILE A 74 0.78 3.07 -5.27
N PHE A 75 2.09 3.21 -5.48
CA PHE A 75 2.88 2.31 -6.32
C PHE A 75 4.01 1.60 -5.57
N SER A 76 4.24 1.93 -4.30
CA SER A 76 5.09 1.12 -3.44
C SER A 76 4.38 -0.21 -3.22
N ASP A 77 5.05 -1.26 -3.68
CA ASP A 77 4.77 -2.62 -3.29
C ASP A 77 5.27 -2.75 -1.85
N ASP A 78 4.46 -2.29 -0.90
CA ASP A 78 4.61 -2.78 0.46
C ASP A 78 4.34 -4.29 0.37
N GLU A 79 5.41 -5.08 0.22
CA GLU A 79 5.45 -6.52 0.53
C GLU A 79 5.07 -6.81 2.01
N ASP A 80 4.41 -5.87 2.69
CA ASP A 80 3.84 -5.95 4.03
C ASP A 80 2.32 -6.19 4.00
N ASP A 81 1.75 -6.58 2.85
CA ASP A 81 0.43 -7.23 2.76
C ASP A 81 0.46 -8.70 3.27
N SER A 82 1.49 -9.05 4.03
CA SER A 82 1.44 -10.16 4.96
C SER A 82 0.48 -9.77 6.10
N PRO A 83 -0.68 -10.44 6.28
CA PRO A 83 -1.59 -10.19 7.41
C PRO A 83 -0.98 -10.58 8.78
N VAL A 84 0.31 -10.89 8.81
CA VAL A 84 1.05 -11.36 9.98
C VAL A 84 1.63 -10.16 10.71
N VAL A 85 0.86 -9.63 11.67
CA VAL A 85 1.37 -8.68 12.65
C VAL A 85 2.32 -9.42 13.60
N GLY A 86 3.61 -9.41 13.25
CA GLY A 86 4.69 -10.06 14.00
C GLY A 86 4.92 -11.52 13.58
N SER A 87 6.11 -11.79 13.04
CA SER A 87 6.53 -13.15 12.66
C SER A 87 7.50 -13.73 13.70
N ILE A 88 7.36 -15.03 13.97
CA ILE A 88 8.32 -15.78 14.77
C ILE A 88 8.94 -16.84 13.87
N ALA A 89 10.22 -16.72 13.59
CA ALA A 89 10.96 -17.70 12.81
C ALA A 89 11.45 -18.82 13.75
N VAL A 90 11.11 -20.07 13.44
CA VAL A 90 11.49 -21.23 14.27
C VAL A 90 12.36 -22.19 13.49
N ASN A 91 13.55 -22.50 14.03
CA ASN A 91 14.37 -23.59 13.54
C ASN A 91 13.81 -24.92 14.06
N LEU A 92 13.11 -25.67 13.21
CA LEU A 92 12.47 -26.94 13.59
C LEU A 92 13.45 -28.03 14.04
N LYS A 93 14.75 -27.91 13.73
CA LYS A 93 15.78 -28.87 14.15
C LYS A 93 16.38 -28.56 15.53
N THR A 94 16.42 -27.30 15.94
CA THR A 94 17.06 -26.88 17.20
C THR A 94 16.06 -26.33 18.21
N GLY A 95 14.86 -25.95 17.77
CA GLY A 95 13.87 -25.27 18.59
C GLY A 95 14.17 -23.79 18.82
N ASP A 96 15.21 -23.24 18.19
CA ASP A 96 15.52 -21.81 18.30
C ASP A 96 14.42 -20.98 17.63
N ALA A 97 13.94 -19.97 18.35
CA ALA A 97 12.91 -19.05 17.89
C ALA A 97 13.44 -17.62 17.91
N HIS A 98 13.32 -16.92 16.78
CA HIS A 98 13.67 -15.51 16.65
C HIS A 98 12.40 -14.69 16.43
N GLY A 99 12.32 -13.51 17.05
CA GLY A 99 11.12 -12.67 17.11
C GLY A 99 10.24 -12.94 18.33
N ILE A 100 10.57 -13.94 19.15
CA ILE A 100 9.87 -14.21 20.42
C ILE A 100 10.30 -13.23 21.52
N GLU A 101 11.50 -12.64 21.37
CA GLU A 101 12.05 -11.63 22.26
C GLU A 101 11.19 -10.38 22.35
N ASP A 102 10.54 -10.01 21.25
CA ASP A 102 9.74 -8.80 21.07
C ASP A 102 8.34 -8.89 21.69
N ILE A 103 7.94 -10.07 22.19
CA ILE A 103 6.69 -10.26 22.91
C ILE A 103 6.81 -9.62 24.31
N THR A 104 6.03 -8.56 24.53
CA THR A 104 6.02 -7.79 25.78
C THR A 104 5.20 -8.45 26.91
N ASP A 105 4.20 -9.26 26.57
CA ASP A 105 3.45 -10.07 27.56
C ASP A 105 4.28 -11.31 27.95
N PRO A 106 4.75 -11.40 29.21
CA PRO A 106 5.62 -12.49 29.65
C PRO A 106 4.91 -13.85 29.67
N LYS A 107 3.59 -13.88 29.89
CA LYS A 107 2.82 -15.13 29.94
C LYS A 107 2.61 -15.68 28.53
N LEU A 108 2.29 -14.80 27.58
CA LEU A 108 2.16 -15.18 26.17
C LEU A 108 3.50 -15.69 25.61
N LYS A 109 4.60 -15.00 25.95
CA LYS A 109 5.97 -15.39 25.57
C LYS A 109 6.33 -16.79 26.06
N GLU A 110 6.04 -17.09 27.33
CA GLU A 110 6.29 -18.40 27.92
C GLU A 110 5.47 -19.51 27.24
N GLN A 111 4.18 -19.26 26.98
CA GLN A 111 3.29 -20.22 26.32
C GLN A 111 3.74 -20.56 24.90
N ILE A 112 4.15 -19.55 24.11
CA ILE A 112 4.64 -19.76 22.75
C ILE A 112 5.98 -20.52 22.76
N ALA A 113 6.90 -20.17 23.66
CA ALA A 113 8.17 -20.88 23.82
C ALA A 113 7.95 -22.37 24.17
N GLU A 114 6.97 -22.67 25.03
CA GLU A 114 6.64 -24.04 25.40
C GLU A 114 6.11 -24.85 24.19
N VAL A 115 5.26 -24.24 23.37
CA VAL A 115 4.74 -24.86 22.14
C VAL A 115 5.85 -25.12 21.13
N ILE A 116 6.75 -24.17 20.93
CA ILE A 116 7.92 -24.32 20.04
C ILE A 116 8.84 -25.44 20.53
N SER A 117 9.13 -25.49 21.83
CA SER A 117 9.95 -26.56 22.43
C SER A 117 9.31 -27.94 22.26
N LYS A 118 7.99 -28.05 22.46
CA LYS A 118 7.24 -29.30 22.22
C LYS A 118 7.28 -29.72 20.75
N LEU A 119 7.16 -28.76 19.83
CA LEU A 119 7.22 -29.02 18.39
C LEU A 119 8.61 -29.50 17.97
N ALA A 120 9.68 -28.84 18.42
CA ALA A 120 11.07 -29.23 18.14
C ALA A 120 11.38 -30.66 18.63
N LYS A 121 10.99 -30.98 19.88
CA LYS A 121 11.14 -32.34 20.44
C LYS A 121 10.40 -33.40 19.63
N LYS A 122 9.19 -33.11 19.16
CA LYS A 122 8.39 -34.04 18.35
C LYS A 122 9.01 -34.30 16.98
N LEU A 123 9.71 -33.32 16.42
CA LEU A 123 10.37 -33.40 15.11
C LEU A 123 11.80 -33.94 15.17
N GLY A 124 12.27 -34.40 16.34
CA GLY A 124 13.60 -34.97 16.52
C GLY A 124 14.71 -33.93 16.71
N GLY A 125 14.34 -32.67 16.94
CA GLY A 125 15.25 -31.67 17.47
C GLY A 125 15.64 -31.99 18.91
N LYS A 126 16.90 -31.75 19.26
CA LYS A 126 17.41 -31.95 20.62
C LYS A 126 16.94 -30.84 21.55
#